data_AF-A0A956RBX8-F1
#
_entry.id   AF-A0A956RBX8-F1
#
_cell.length_a   1.000
_cell.length_b   1.000
_cell.length_c   1.000
_cell.angle_alpha   90.00
_cell.angle_beta   90.00
_cell.angle_gamma   90.00
#
_symmetry.space_group_name_H-M   'P 1'
#
loop_
_entity.id
_entity.type
_entity.pdbx_description
1 polymer ?
#
loop_
_entity_poly.entity_id
_entity_poly.type
_entity_poly.pdbx_seq_one_letter_code
_entity_poly.pdbx_strand_id
1 'polypeptide(L)'
;MPPRGKARTAWCFDPLPPSGARQGGDPAQFVFEPDISALVRETLQNSNDQLFEGREHVLVTFRSGRFEGKRLKKLREVFGLATLQSHLASISVARARFEGGLEMLESDCMTVLWIEDRGTTGLVGDEQGSGNFAALCRD
;
A
#
# COMPACT_ATOMS: atom_id res chain seq x y z
N MET A 1 -0.97 -25.19 -17.80
CA MET A 1 -0.74 -24.25 -16.68
C MET A 1 0.55 -23.50 -16.96
N PRO A 2 0.54 -22.18 -17.16
CA PRO A 2 1.79 -21.45 -17.27
C PRO A 2 2.49 -21.42 -15.91
N PRO A 3 3.83 -21.45 -15.87
CA PRO A 3 4.58 -21.44 -14.63
C PRO A 3 4.38 -20.10 -13.91
N ARG A 4 4.04 -20.16 -12.62
CA ARG A 4 3.99 -18.97 -11.75
C ARG A 4 5.42 -18.47 -11.53
N GLY A 5 5.88 -17.54 -12.37
CA GLY A 5 7.11 -16.80 -12.14
C GLY A 5 7.03 -16.07 -10.80
N LYS A 6 8.15 -16.01 -10.05
CA LYS A 6 8.24 -15.20 -8.83
C LYS A 6 7.93 -13.74 -9.20
N ALA A 7 6.78 -13.23 -8.79
CA ALA A 7 6.48 -11.81 -8.89
C ALA A 7 7.56 -11.03 -8.11
N ARG A 8 8.30 -10.16 -8.79
CA ARG A 8 9.20 -9.21 -8.15
C ARG A 8 8.36 -8.02 -7.72
N THR A 9 8.20 -7.82 -6.41
CA THR A 9 7.58 -6.62 -5.85
C THR A 9 8.60 -5.50 -5.86
N ALA A 10 8.22 -4.34 -6.37
CA ALA A 10 9.00 -3.11 -6.31
C ALA A 10 8.04 -1.95 -6.06
N TRP A 11 8.49 -0.94 -5.33
CA TRP A 11 7.80 0.35 -5.29
C TRP A 11 7.96 1.02 -6.66
N CYS A 12 6.85 1.28 -7.34
CA CYS A 12 6.79 2.03 -8.59
C CYS A 12 6.15 3.40 -8.31
N PHE A 13 7.00 4.38 -8.02
CA PHE A 13 6.62 5.78 -7.98
C PHE A 13 7.67 6.59 -8.72
N ASP A 14 7.23 7.60 -9.46
CA ASP A 14 8.13 8.51 -10.15
C ASP A 14 9.08 9.21 -9.15
N PRO A 15 10.38 9.34 -9.48
CA PRO A 15 11.28 10.18 -8.70
C PRO A 15 10.82 11.64 -8.77
N LEU A 16 11.20 12.44 -7.76
CA LEU A 16 10.95 13.88 -7.78
C LEU A 16 11.41 14.49 -9.12
N PRO A 17 10.55 15.27 -9.80
CA PRO A 17 10.92 15.86 -11.07
C PRO A 17 12.13 16.79 -10.89
N PRO A 18 13.00 16.95 -11.91
CA PRO A 18 14.20 17.80 -11.82
C PRO A 18 13.92 19.24 -11.40
N SER A 19 12.69 19.73 -11.62
CA SER A 19 12.21 21.04 -11.19
C SER A 19 12.00 21.17 -9.67
N GLY A 20 11.97 20.05 -8.93
CA GLY A 20 11.59 20.01 -7.52
C GLY A 20 10.11 20.32 -7.27
N ALA A 21 9.31 20.44 -8.33
CA ALA A 21 7.89 20.71 -8.21
C ALA A 21 7.21 19.55 -7.48
N ARG A 22 6.58 19.86 -6.33
CA ARG A 22 5.73 18.91 -5.62
C ARG A 22 4.35 18.94 -6.26
N GLN A 23 3.90 17.80 -6.74
CA GLN A 23 2.51 17.56 -7.13
C GLN A 23 1.94 16.53 -6.15
N GLY A 24 0.66 16.68 -5.81
CA GLY A 24 0.02 15.96 -4.70
C GLY A 24 -0.26 16.89 -3.52
N GLY A 25 -1.47 16.78 -2.96
CA GLY A 25 -1.94 17.56 -1.81
C GLY A 25 -1.22 17.19 -0.50
N ASP A 26 -1.79 17.58 0.63
CA ASP A 26 -1.25 17.21 1.94
C ASP A 26 -1.54 15.73 2.24
N PRO A 27 -0.53 14.82 2.29
CA PRO A 27 -0.74 13.41 2.58
C PRO A 27 -1.36 13.18 3.97
N ALA A 28 -1.28 14.17 4.88
CA ALA A 28 -1.97 14.12 6.15
C ALA A 28 -3.50 14.03 6.02
N GLN A 29 -4.07 14.53 4.91
CA GLN A 29 -5.52 14.49 4.66
C GLN A 29 -6.02 13.07 4.40
N PHE A 30 -5.15 12.17 3.97
CA PHE A 30 -5.44 10.75 3.77
C PHE A 30 -5.09 9.89 4.99
N VAL A 31 -4.60 10.51 6.08
CA VAL A 31 -4.39 9.81 7.34
C VAL A 31 -5.75 9.63 8.00
N PHE A 32 -6.33 8.44 7.82
CA PHE A 32 -7.58 8.05 8.46
C PHE A 32 -7.42 8.01 9.98
N GLU A 33 -8.41 8.50 10.72
CA GLU A 33 -8.57 8.08 12.11
C GLU A 33 -8.83 6.57 12.10
N PRO A 34 -8.03 5.75 12.81
CA PRO A 34 -8.09 4.31 12.68
C PRO A 34 -9.36 3.74 13.33
N ASP A 35 -10.45 3.68 12.57
CA ASP A 35 -11.62 2.86 12.85
C ASP A 35 -11.55 1.57 12.01
N ILE A 36 -11.42 0.43 12.69
CA ILE A 36 -11.39 -0.88 12.05
C ILE A 36 -12.67 -1.12 11.23
N SER A 37 -13.82 -0.62 11.68
CA SER A 37 -15.09 -0.78 10.97
C SER A 37 -15.09 0.00 9.66
N ALA A 38 -14.57 1.23 9.67
CA ALA A 38 -14.35 2.01 8.46
C ALA A 38 -13.37 1.30 7.52
N LEU A 39 -12.20 0.87 8.01
CA LEU A 39 -11.21 0.15 7.21
C LEU A 39 -11.83 -1.06 6.50
N VAL A 40 -12.56 -1.91 7.23
CA VAL A 40 -13.21 -3.09 6.66
C VAL A 40 -14.26 -2.70 5.62
N ARG A 41 -15.14 -1.74 5.93
CA ARG A 41 -16.19 -1.30 5.01
C ARG A 41 -15.61 -0.76 3.71
N GLU A 42 -14.68 0.20 3.80
CA GLU A 42 -14.07 0.83 2.61
C GLU A 42 -13.28 -0.20 1.79
N THR A 43 -12.55 -1.12 2.45
CA THR A 43 -11.86 -2.20 1.76
C THR A 43 -12.82 -3.08 0.96
N LEU A 44 -13.94 -3.49 1.58
CA LEU A 44 -14.92 -4.35 0.93
C LEU A 44 -15.63 -3.64 -0.22
N GLN A 45 -15.95 -2.36 -0.06
CA GLN A 45 -16.54 -1.53 -1.12
C GLN A 45 -15.59 -1.39 -2.31
N ASN A 46 -14.35 -0.94 -2.07
CA ASN A 46 -13.33 -0.80 -3.11
C ASN A 46 -13.08 -2.12 -3.86
N SER A 47 -13.04 -3.24 -3.13
CA SER A 47 -12.84 -4.55 -3.73
C SER A 47 -14.04 -4.95 -4.59
N ASN A 48 -15.26 -4.78 -4.08
CA ASN A 48 -16.49 -5.14 -4.78
C ASN A 48 -16.73 -4.31 -6.04
N ASP A 49 -16.42 -3.01 -5.99
CA ASP A 49 -16.52 -2.10 -7.14
C ASP A 49 -15.54 -2.47 -8.26
N GLN A 50 -14.49 -3.23 -7.93
CA GLN A 50 -13.50 -3.76 -8.86
C GLN A 50 -13.75 -5.22 -9.27
N LEU A 51 -14.96 -5.77 -9.08
CA LEU A 51 -15.30 -7.14 -9.48
C LEU A 51 -14.87 -7.42 -10.94
N PHE A 52 -14.05 -8.45 -11.13
CA PHE A 52 -13.58 -8.84 -12.46
C PHE A 52 -14.71 -9.43 -13.29
N GLU A 53 -14.76 -9.07 -14.57
CA GLU A 53 -15.77 -9.56 -15.50
C GLU A 53 -15.81 -11.10 -15.54
N GLY A 54 -17.01 -11.67 -15.40
CA GLY A 54 -17.21 -13.12 -15.36
C GLY A 54 -16.95 -13.77 -13.99
N ARG A 55 -16.72 -12.99 -12.93
CA ARG A 55 -16.77 -13.48 -11.53
C ARG A 55 -18.12 -13.13 -10.90
N GLU A 56 -18.60 -14.00 -10.03
CA GLU A 56 -19.85 -13.77 -9.29
C GLU A 56 -19.66 -12.96 -8.00
N HIS A 57 -18.47 -13.04 -7.41
CA HIS A 57 -18.14 -12.36 -6.16
C HIS A 57 -16.62 -12.14 -6.03
N VAL A 58 -16.29 -11.16 -5.19
CA VAL A 58 -14.92 -10.90 -4.71
C VAL A 58 -14.71 -11.60 -3.37
N LEU A 59 -13.54 -12.18 -3.18
CA LEU A 59 -13.12 -12.76 -1.91
C LEU A 59 -12.06 -11.86 -1.27
N VAL A 60 -12.40 -11.26 -0.12
CA VAL A 60 -11.47 -10.45 0.67
C VAL A 60 -11.09 -11.21 1.93
N THR A 61 -9.79 -11.39 2.17
CA THR A 61 -9.25 -12.07 3.35
C THR A 61 -8.38 -11.10 4.16
N PHE A 62 -8.81 -10.82 5.38
CA PHE A 62 -8.02 -10.07 6.35
C PHE A 62 -7.16 -11.04 7.16
N ARG A 63 -5.86 -10.77 7.24
CA ARG A 63 -4.91 -11.56 8.03
C ARG A 63 -4.03 -10.64 8.84
N SER A 64 -3.79 -11.00 10.09
CA SER A 64 -2.82 -10.31 10.93
C SER A 64 -1.79 -11.26 11.50
N GLY A 65 -0.64 -10.71 11.83
CA GLY A 65 0.46 -11.49 12.38
C GLY A 65 1.52 -10.60 13.00
N ARG A 66 2.17 -11.14 14.04
CA ARG A 66 3.31 -10.53 14.68
C ARG A 66 4.59 -11.07 14.05
N PHE A 67 5.49 -10.18 13.64
CA PHE A 67 6.73 -10.50 12.96
C PHE A 67 7.92 -9.99 13.78
N GLU A 68 8.90 -10.86 13.99
CA GLU A 68 10.11 -10.59 14.75
C GLU A 68 11.33 -11.29 14.11
N GLY A 69 12.53 -10.87 14.49
CA GLY A 69 13.80 -11.50 14.09
C GLY A 69 13.94 -11.70 12.57
N LYS A 70 14.27 -12.93 12.14
CA LYS A 70 14.50 -13.25 10.72
C LYS A 70 13.27 -13.00 9.83
N ARG A 71 12.06 -13.21 10.35
CA ARG A 71 10.81 -13.00 9.60
C ARG A 71 10.55 -11.52 9.37
N LEU A 72 10.78 -10.70 10.41
CA LEU A 72 10.66 -9.25 10.30
C LEU A 72 11.71 -8.67 9.33
N LYS A 73 12.97 -9.12 9.44
CA LYS A 73 14.01 -8.71 8.49
C LYS A 73 13.62 -9.00 7.04
N LYS A 74 13.09 -10.20 6.77
CA LYS A 74 12.66 -10.56 5.42
C LYS A 74 11.47 -9.73 4.93
N LEU A 75 10.52 -9.45 5.81
CA LEU A 75 9.37 -8.58 5.51
C LEU A 75 9.85 -7.18 5.12
N ARG A 76 10.74 -6.59 5.92
CA ARG A 76 11.32 -5.26 5.68
C ARG A 76 12.01 -5.17 4.31
N GLU A 77 12.77 -6.20 3.94
CA GLU A 77 13.46 -6.28 2.66
C GLU A 77 12.48 -6.40 1.48
N VAL A 78 11.53 -7.34 1.54
CA VAL A 78 10.62 -7.64 0.42
C VAL A 78 9.68 -6.47 0.13
N PHE A 79 9.22 -5.79 1.17
CA PHE A 79 8.34 -4.62 1.04
C PHE A 79 9.11 -3.30 0.98
N GLY A 80 10.44 -3.30 0.91
CA GLY A 80 11.22 -2.07 0.79
C GLY A 80 10.93 -1.03 1.89
N LEU A 81 10.73 -1.47 3.13
CA LEU A 81 10.24 -0.59 4.21
C LEU A 81 11.22 0.54 4.56
N ALA A 82 12.51 0.37 4.27
CA ALA A 82 13.50 1.45 4.41
C ALA A 82 13.19 2.64 3.49
N THR A 83 12.79 2.38 2.24
CA THR A 83 12.38 3.41 1.29
C THR A 83 11.12 4.13 1.79
N LEU A 84 10.14 3.36 2.25
CA LEU A 84 8.90 3.92 2.82
C LEU A 84 9.20 4.80 4.04
N GLN A 85 10.06 4.36 4.95
CA GLN A 85 10.48 5.13 6.12
C GLN A 85 11.12 6.46 5.72
N SER A 86 12.03 6.45 4.74
CA SER A 86 12.64 7.69 4.24
C SER A 86 11.60 8.65 3.63
N HIS A 87 10.61 8.14 2.90
CA HIS A 87 9.52 8.96 2.35
C HIS A 87 8.68 9.56 3.47
N LEU A 88 8.22 8.75 4.43
CA LEU A 88 7.39 9.22 5.54
C LEU A 88 8.13 10.24 6.43
N ALA A 89 9.41 10.02 6.70
CA ALA A 89 10.23 10.95 7.49
C ALA A 89 10.45 12.31 6.81
N SER A 90 10.33 12.39 5.47
CA SER A 90 10.46 13.63 4.70
C SER A 90 9.22 14.52 4.76
N ILE A 91 8.08 14.01 5.26
CA ILE A 91 6.80 14.73 5.34
C ILE A 91 6.82 15.61 6.60
N SER A 92 7.33 16.83 6.46
CA SER A 92 7.52 17.77 7.59
C SER A 92 6.21 18.27 8.22
N VAL A 93 5.13 18.40 7.43
CA VAL A 93 3.86 19.02 7.85
C VAL A 93 2.98 18.06 8.67
N ALA A 94 3.23 16.76 8.55
CA ALA A 94 2.37 15.70 9.10
C ALA A 94 3.11 14.74 10.04
N ARG A 95 4.38 15.01 10.37
CA ARG A 95 5.24 14.07 11.09
C ARG A 95 4.62 13.53 12.38
N ALA A 96 3.95 14.38 13.16
CA ALA A 96 3.26 13.96 14.40
C ALA A 96 2.17 12.91 14.16
N ARG A 97 1.50 12.92 13.00
CA ARG A 97 0.49 11.91 12.64
C ARG A 97 1.10 10.56 12.24
N PHE A 98 2.36 10.56 11.81
CA PHE A 98 3.09 9.37 11.38
C PHE A 98 4.08 8.85 12.40
N GLU A 99 4.24 9.52 13.54
CA GLU A 99 5.27 9.22 14.54
C GLU A 99 5.17 7.77 15.04
N GLY A 100 3.98 7.31 15.45
CA GLY A 100 3.78 5.92 15.85
C GLY A 100 4.04 4.90 14.73
N GLY A 101 3.79 5.29 13.47
CA GLY A 101 4.13 4.46 12.31
C GLY A 101 5.64 4.38 12.07
N LEU A 102 6.35 5.52 12.19
CA LEU A 102 7.80 5.59 12.08
C LEU A 102 8.48 4.81 13.21
N GLU A 103 8.01 4.93 14.44
CA GLU A 103 8.49 4.15 15.59
C GLU A 103 8.28 2.64 15.37
N MET A 104 7.09 2.24 14.88
CA MET A 104 6.81 0.84 14.54
C MET A 104 7.75 0.34 13.43
N LEU A 105 8.07 1.18 12.45
CA LEU A 105 9.06 0.89 11.41
C LEU A 105 10.48 0.77 11.97
N GLU A 106 10.80 1.22 13.16
CA GLU A 106 12.12 1.02 13.79
C GLU A 106 12.13 -0.14 14.79
N SER A 107 10.96 -0.59 15.25
CA SER A 107 10.80 -1.67 16.22
C SER A 107 11.34 -3.04 15.75
N ASP A 108 11.91 -3.80 16.70
CA ASP A 108 12.32 -5.21 16.53
C ASP A 108 11.13 -6.18 16.43
N CYS A 109 9.93 -5.68 16.68
CA CYS A 109 8.66 -6.40 16.56
C CYS A 109 7.61 -5.56 15.86
N MET A 110 6.92 -6.14 14.88
CA MET A 110 5.88 -5.47 14.12
C MET A 110 4.61 -6.32 14.04
N THR A 111 3.47 -5.73 14.36
CA THR A 111 2.16 -6.31 14.06
C THR A 111 1.74 -5.81 12.69
N VAL A 112 1.50 -6.73 11.76
CA VAL A 112 1.12 -6.41 10.39
C VAL A 112 -0.27 -6.95 10.14
N LEU A 113 -1.17 -6.09 9.64
CA LEU A 113 -2.42 -6.47 8.99
C LEU A 113 -2.16 -6.42 7.49
N TRP A 114 -2.47 -7.50 6.78
CA TRP A 114 -2.49 -7.52 5.33
C TRP A 114 -3.82 -8.06 4.83
N ILE A 115 -4.24 -7.49 3.70
CA ILE A 115 -5.54 -7.74 3.09
C ILE A 115 -5.26 -8.34 1.72
N GLU A 116 -5.86 -9.48 1.44
CA GLU A 116 -5.81 -10.13 0.13
C GLU A 116 -7.20 -10.03 -0.50
N ASP A 117 -7.33 -9.36 -1.64
CA ASP A 117 -8.52 -9.39 -2.49
C ASP A 117 -8.30 -10.34 -3.68
N ARG A 118 -9.35 -11.08 -4.05
CA ARG A 118 -9.31 -12.04 -5.17
C ARG A 118 -10.59 -11.98 -5.98
N GLY A 119 -10.43 -12.03 -7.30
CA GLY A 119 -11.55 -11.86 -8.22
C GLY A 119 -11.84 -10.39 -8.54
N THR A 120 -10.90 -9.50 -8.22
CA THR A 120 -10.90 -8.11 -8.68
C THR A 120 -10.12 -7.98 -9.98
N THR A 121 -10.36 -6.89 -10.72
CA THR A 121 -9.58 -6.50 -11.91
C THR A 121 -8.11 -6.25 -11.57
N GLY A 122 -7.81 -5.93 -10.31
CA GLY A 122 -6.48 -5.54 -9.84
C GLY A 122 -6.06 -4.18 -10.42
N LEU A 123 -4.88 -3.71 -10.04
CA LEU A 123 -4.28 -2.52 -10.63
C LEU A 123 -3.25 -2.95 -11.68
N VAL A 124 -3.46 -2.51 -12.92
CA VAL A 124 -2.65 -2.91 -14.07
C VAL A 124 -2.24 -1.69 -14.91
N GLY A 125 -1.09 -1.83 -15.57
CA GLY A 125 -0.49 -0.78 -16.39
C GLY A 125 0.53 0.07 -15.63
N ASP A 126 1.11 1.02 -16.35
CA ASP A 126 2.10 1.97 -15.83
C ASP A 126 1.43 3.14 -15.09
N GLU A 127 2.20 3.85 -14.26
CA GLU A 127 1.75 5.06 -13.52
C GLU A 127 1.29 6.18 -14.47
N GLN A 128 2.02 6.37 -15.58
CA GLN A 128 1.70 7.33 -16.63
C GLN A 128 1.14 6.58 -17.84
N GLY A 129 -0.17 6.32 -17.86
CA GLY A 129 -0.79 5.54 -18.92
C GLY A 129 -2.32 5.62 -18.98
N SER A 130 -2.91 4.70 -19.76
CA SER A 130 -4.36 4.54 -19.89
C SER A 130 -4.95 3.43 -19.02
N GLY A 131 -4.12 2.70 -18.27
CA GLY A 131 -4.55 1.64 -17.36
C GLY A 131 -5.26 2.19 -16.12
N ASN A 132 -5.93 1.30 -15.38
CA ASN A 132 -6.63 1.69 -14.15
C ASN A 132 -5.66 2.07 -13.01
N PHE A 133 -4.42 1.61 -13.05
CA PHE A 133 -3.38 2.11 -12.14
C PHE A 133 -3.08 3.59 -12.39
N ALA A 134 -2.92 4.01 -13.64
CA ALA A 134 -2.73 5.42 -13.99
C ALA A 134 -3.93 6.31 -13.64
N ALA A 135 -5.15 5.77 -13.70
CA ALA A 135 -6.34 6.50 -13.25
C ALA A 135 -6.26 6.78 -11.75
N LEU A 136 -5.91 5.77 -10.94
CA LEU A 136 -5.74 5.91 -9.50
C LEU A 136 -4.63 6.91 -9.12
N CYS A 137 -3.52 6.97 -9.87
CA CYS A 137 -2.42 7.87 -9.57
C CYS A 137 -2.68 9.35 -9.95
N ARG A 138 -3.70 9.63 -10.78
CA ARG A 138 -4.05 10.99 -11.20
C ARG A 138 -5.07 11.68 -10.29
N ASP A 139 -5.85 10.89 -9.55
CA ASP A 139 -6.83 11.36 -8.57
C ASP A 139 -6.15 11.70 -7.22
#